data_AF-A0A2V6EAX9-F1
#
_entry.id   AF-A0A2V6EAX9-F1
#
_cell.length_a   1.000
_cell.length_b   1.000
_cell.length_c   1.000
_cell.angle_alpha   90.00
_cell.angle_beta   90.00
_cell.angle_gamma   90.00
#
_symmetry.space_group_name_H-M   'P 1'
#
loop_
_entity.id
_entity.type
_entity.pdbx_description
1 polymer ?
#
loop_
_entity_poly.entity_id
_entity_poly.type
_entity_poly.pdbx_seq_one_letter_code
_entity_poly.pdbx_strand_id
1 'polypeptide(L)'
;MVMRLKGCRSCGCFAAIFLAVSSAQAGSAAGFSYSRDTLAFANTTVFAYEQGKIVSHHNFFERKKPDRYTRRCFVMTRTVEQFYKFARFDPNSPLLDESELHKRIRAVTRKPPWHDPLPPEKRVVFPGYRNLREMSQAHTRLMQRNIGLGWVAYLRPGNFRMFYLHNRTYQEKAHQELEQTLARGEFFIAYLSDYPILHINHSVLVYTHDGERSPDGTDHYLVYDPNHPDAPRHLKWLPAKREFNYQKDQEFVGGFTRVFQVYGKLLQ
;
A
#
# COMPACT_ATOMS: atom_id res chain seq x y z
N MET A 1 -62.20 -11.63 62.15
CA MET A 1 -62.57 -10.44 61.36
C MET A 1 -61.28 -9.80 60.87
N VAL A 2 -61.14 -9.72 59.55
CA VAL A 2 -60.08 -9.05 58.75
C VAL A 2 -58.70 -9.73 58.68
N MET A 3 -58.51 -10.43 57.55
CA MET A 3 -57.23 -10.76 56.90
C MET A 3 -56.38 -9.51 56.63
N ARG A 4 -55.07 -9.63 56.77
CA ARG A 4 -54.10 -8.86 55.97
C ARG A 4 -52.83 -9.68 55.73
N LEU A 5 -52.86 -10.47 54.67
CA LEU A 5 -51.68 -11.04 54.02
C LEU A 5 -50.96 -9.88 53.29
N LYS A 6 -49.74 -9.56 53.75
CA LYS A 6 -48.83 -8.66 53.03
C LYS A 6 -48.23 -9.42 51.84
N GLY A 7 -48.63 -9.03 50.64
CA GLY A 7 -48.18 -9.62 49.39
C GLY A 7 -46.88 -9.04 48.83
N CYS A 8 -46.34 -9.82 47.90
CA CYS A 8 -45.40 -9.51 46.83
C CYS A 8 -43.97 -9.10 47.17
N ARG A 9 -43.12 -10.13 47.24
CA ARG A 9 -41.71 -10.07 46.82
C ARG A 9 -41.64 -9.75 45.33
N SER A 10 -41.22 -8.54 44.98
CA SER A 10 -40.83 -8.20 43.60
C SER A 10 -39.49 -8.88 43.29
N CYS A 11 -39.52 -9.75 42.29
CA CYS A 11 -38.36 -10.43 41.72
C CYS A 11 -37.66 -9.44 40.78
N GLY A 12 -36.62 -8.77 41.25
CA GLY A 12 -35.77 -7.91 40.44
C GLY A 12 -34.82 -8.75 39.59
N CYS A 13 -35.19 -9.02 38.34
CA CYS A 13 -34.28 -9.55 37.33
C CYS A 13 -33.15 -8.55 37.09
N PHE A 14 -31.94 -8.83 37.58
CA PHE A 14 -30.75 -8.11 37.16
C PHE A 14 -30.44 -8.47 35.71
N ALA A 15 -30.75 -7.54 34.79
CA ALA A 15 -30.29 -7.63 33.41
C ALA A 15 -28.77 -7.42 33.37
N ALA A 16 -28.03 -8.49 33.10
CA ALA A 16 -26.60 -8.41 32.84
C ALA A 16 -26.39 -7.71 31.50
N ILE A 17 -25.89 -6.47 31.55
CA ILE A 17 -25.39 -5.74 30.39
C ILE A 17 -24.11 -6.46 29.95
N PHE A 18 -24.21 -7.28 28.90
CA PHE A 18 -23.03 -7.79 28.20
C PHE A 18 -22.38 -6.61 27.49
N LEU A 19 -21.32 -6.08 28.10
CA LEU A 19 -20.31 -5.28 27.40
C LEU A 19 -19.68 -6.17 26.33
N ALA A 20 -20.18 -6.08 25.11
CA ALA A 20 -19.49 -6.61 23.95
C ALA A 20 -18.16 -5.88 23.85
N VAL A 21 -17.08 -6.55 24.25
CA VAL A 21 -15.72 -6.12 23.96
C VAL A 21 -15.61 -6.15 22.43
N SER A 22 -15.73 -4.98 21.79
CA SER A 22 -15.36 -4.81 20.40
C SER A 22 -13.90 -5.21 20.28
N SER A 23 -13.66 -6.43 19.82
CA SER A 23 -12.34 -6.86 19.40
C SER A 23 -11.92 -5.85 18.34
N ALA A 24 -10.92 -5.02 18.64
CA ALA A 24 -10.35 -4.12 17.67
C ALA A 24 -9.93 -4.98 16.48
N GLN A 25 -10.68 -4.90 15.38
CA GLN A 25 -10.33 -5.59 14.15
C GLN A 25 -8.97 -5.03 13.76
N ALA A 26 -7.91 -5.82 13.91
CA ALA A 26 -6.58 -5.38 13.52
C ALA A 26 -6.65 -4.89 12.07
N GLY A 27 -6.12 -3.69 11.83
CA GLY A 27 -6.23 -3.04 10.53
C GLY A 27 -5.70 -3.90 9.38
N SER A 28 -6.12 -3.55 8.18
CA SER A 28 -5.78 -4.23 6.91
C SER A 28 -4.28 -4.41 6.59
N ALA A 29 -3.34 -3.94 7.39
CA ALA A 29 -1.89 -4.08 7.22
C ALA A 29 -1.24 -4.87 8.38
N ALA A 30 -1.99 -5.22 9.42
CA ALA A 30 -1.48 -6.02 10.53
C ALA A 30 -1.01 -7.39 10.02
N GLY A 31 0.27 -7.72 10.26
CA GLY A 31 0.90 -8.95 9.77
C GLY A 31 1.49 -8.88 8.37
N PHE A 32 1.43 -7.72 7.70
CA PHE A 32 2.05 -7.51 6.39
C PHE A 32 3.55 -7.76 6.46
N SER A 33 4.07 -8.50 5.48
CA SER A 33 5.49 -8.79 5.36
C SER A 33 5.98 -8.51 3.97
N TYR A 34 6.98 -7.62 3.88
CA TYR A 34 7.62 -7.28 2.62
C TYR A 34 8.06 -8.52 1.82
N SER A 35 8.61 -9.54 2.48
CA SER A 35 9.17 -10.72 1.81
C SER A 35 8.11 -11.71 1.30
N ARG A 36 6.83 -11.54 1.65
CA ARG A 36 5.72 -12.42 1.27
C ARG A 36 4.66 -11.71 0.44
N ASP A 37 4.33 -10.48 0.83
CA ASP A 37 3.12 -9.79 0.41
C ASP A 37 3.37 -8.73 -0.66
N THR A 38 4.60 -8.65 -1.20
CA THR A 38 4.97 -7.75 -2.30
C THR A 38 5.19 -8.50 -3.62
N LEU A 39 5.26 -7.77 -4.74
CA LEU A 39 5.55 -8.35 -6.04
C LEU A 39 7.05 -8.68 -6.15
N ALA A 40 7.37 -9.83 -6.76
CA ALA A 40 8.76 -10.27 -6.92
C ALA A 40 9.52 -9.61 -8.09
N PHE A 41 8.86 -8.76 -8.89
CA PHE A 41 9.43 -8.13 -10.08
C PHE A 41 9.40 -6.61 -9.97
N ALA A 42 10.38 -5.96 -10.63
CA ALA A 42 10.53 -4.52 -10.59
C ALA A 42 9.68 -3.79 -11.65
N ASN A 43 9.24 -2.59 -11.31
CA ASN A 43 9.00 -1.51 -12.26
C ASN A 43 10.35 -0.97 -12.71
N THR A 44 10.76 -1.31 -13.92
CA THR A 44 11.97 -0.74 -14.52
C THR A 44 11.79 0.75 -14.82
N THR A 45 12.87 1.52 -14.71
CA THR A 45 12.90 2.93 -15.11
C THR A 45 13.01 3.06 -16.61
N VAL A 46 12.59 4.20 -17.18
CA VAL A 46 12.73 4.47 -18.62
C VAL A 46 14.14 4.91 -18.98
N PHE A 47 14.71 5.76 -18.14
CA PHE A 47 16.05 6.33 -18.26
C PHE A 47 17.07 5.50 -17.48
N ALA A 48 18.33 5.56 -17.90
CA ALA A 48 19.44 5.07 -17.07
C ALA A 48 19.82 6.17 -16.08
N TYR A 49 19.94 5.79 -14.81
CA TYR A 49 20.36 6.69 -13.75
C TYR A 49 21.69 6.27 -13.14
N GLU A 50 22.51 7.28 -12.87
CA GLU A 50 23.69 7.15 -12.02
C GLU A 50 23.67 8.30 -11.02
N GLN A 51 23.66 7.96 -9.73
CA GLN A 51 23.56 8.92 -8.63
C GLN A 51 22.36 9.88 -8.82
N GLY A 52 21.19 9.35 -9.20
CA GLY A 52 19.96 10.11 -9.43
C GLY A 52 20.00 11.12 -10.58
N LYS A 53 21.03 11.10 -11.43
CA LYS A 53 21.10 11.87 -12.67
C LYS A 53 20.85 10.97 -13.87
N ILE A 54 20.10 11.48 -14.85
CA ILE A 54 19.92 10.78 -16.12
C ILE A 54 21.25 10.78 -16.85
N VAL A 55 21.87 9.60 -16.98
CA VAL A 55 23.08 9.40 -17.76
C VAL A 55 22.78 8.92 -19.18
N SER A 56 21.57 8.42 -19.41
CA SER A 56 21.10 8.13 -20.76
C SER A 56 19.58 8.16 -20.87
N HIS A 57 19.11 8.80 -21.94
CA HIS A 57 17.71 8.77 -22.36
C HIS A 57 17.28 7.40 -22.91
N HIS A 58 18.25 6.50 -23.12
CA HIS A 58 18.06 5.11 -23.52
C HIS A 58 18.94 4.21 -22.66
N ASN A 59 18.35 3.33 -21.84
CA ASN A 59 19.13 2.37 -21.06
C ASN A 59 19.87 1.41 -22.02
N PHE A 60 21.11 1.76 -22.39
CA PHE A 60 21.83 1.20 -23.55
C PHE A 60 22.19 -0.27 -23.31
N PHE A 61 22.40 -0.64 -22.04
CA PHE A 61 22.68 -2.02 -21.62
C PHE A 61 21.48 -2.98 -21.73
N GLU A 62 20.26 -2.46 -21.91
CA GLU A 62 19.02 -3.27 -21.96
C GLU A 62 18.33 -3.32 -23.32
N ARG A 63 18.89 -2.72 -24.38
CA ARG A 63 18.30 -2.71 -25.75
C ARG A 63 17.95 -4.10 -26.30
N LYS A 64 18.48 -5.18 -25.71
CA LYS A 64 18.18 -6.57 -26.09
C LYS A 64 16.96 -7.20 -25.38
N LYS A 65 16.28 -6.52 -24.45
CA LYS A 65 15.12 -7.09 -23.73
C LYS A 65 13.81 -6.38 -24.14
N PRO A 66 12.99 -6.98 -25.02
CA PRO A 66 11.69 -6.42 -25.42
C PRO A 66 10.62 -6.35 -24.30
N ASP A 67 10.89 -6.89 -23.11
CA ASP A 67 9.92 -7.02 -22.01
C ASP A 67 10.12 -5.98 -20.87
N ARG A 68 10.40 -4.70 -21.18
CA ARG A 68 10.54 -3.65 -20.14
C ARG A 68 9.18 -3.30 -19.52
N TYR A 69 8.99 -3.67 -18.25
CA TYR A 69 7.81 -3.27 -17.47
C TYR A 69 8.07 -1.92 -16.79
N THR A 70 7.67 -0.82 -17.42
CA THR A 70 8.00 0.56 -17.00
C THR A 70 6.77 1.41 -16.78
N ARG A 71 6.91 2.46 -15.95
CA ARG A 71 5.85 3.43 -15.63
C ARG A 71 4.62 2.73 -15.04
N ARG A 72 4.84 1.84 -14.07
CA ARG A 72 3.83 1.00 -13.42
C ARG A 72 3.82 1.10 -11.90
N CYS A 73 4.63 1.97 -11.30
CA CYS A 73 4.73 2.13 -9.85
C CYS A 73 3.36 2.28 -9.16
N PHE A 74 2.48 3.18 -9.63
CA PHE A 74 1.13 3.35 -9.10
C PHE A 74 0.25 2.10 -9.15
N VAL A 75 0.28 1.37 -10.27
CA VAL A 75 -0.55 0.16 -10.37
C VAL A 75 0.03 -0.99 -9.56
N MET A 76 1.36 -1.02 -9.36
CA MET A 76 2.03 -2.03 -8.54
C MET A 76 1.77 -1.81 -7.06
N THR A 77 1.87 -0.57 -6.54
CA THR A 77 1.51 -0.26 -5.15
C THR A 77 0.04 -0.57 -4.87
N ARG A 78 -0.86 -0.13 -5.77
CA ARG A 78 -2.29 -0.48 -5.70
C ARG A 78 -2.52 -2.00 -5.69
N THR A 79 -1.78 -2.73 -6.53
CA THR A 79 -1.94 -4.20 -6.63
C THR A 79 -1.55 -4.87 -5.32
N VAL A 80 -0.46 -4.46 -4.68
CA VAL A 80 -0.05 -5.01 -3.38
C VAL A 80 -1.16 -4.83 -2.34
N GLU A 81 -1.71 -3.62 -2.21
CA GLU A 81 -2.85 -3.37 -1.32
C GLU A 81 -4.07 -4.24 -1.67
N GLN A 82 -4.44 -4.30 -2.95
CA GLN A 82 -5.60 -5.08 -3.41
C GLN A 82 -5.44 -6.59 -3.11
N PHE A 83 -4.26 -7.16 -3.35
CA PHE A 83 -4.01 -8.56 -3.04
C PHE A 83 -4.05 -8.81 -1.54
N TYR A 84 -3.48 -7.93 -0.72
CA TYR A 84 -3.55 -8.09 0.73
C TYR A 84 -4.99 -8.03 1.26
N LYS A 85 -5.80 -7.10 0.74
CA LYS A 85 -7.19 -6.91 1.15
C LYS A 85 -8.15 -7.99 0.64
N PHE A 86 -7.91 -8.53 -0.55
CA PHE A 86 -8.94 -9.27 -1.28
C PHE A 86 -8.52 -10.68 -1.71
N ALA A 87 -7.27 -11.08 -1.52
CA ALA A 87 -6.78 -12.41 -1.86
C ALA A 87 -6.42 -13.23 -0.60
N ARG A 88 -6.50 -14.55 -0.73
CA ARG A 88 -5.88 -15.49 0.19
C ARG A 88 -5.16 -16.57 -0.60
N PHE A 89 -4.11 -17.13 -0.02
CA PHE A 89 -3.26 -18.12 -0.65
C PHE A 89 -3.46 -19.48 0.02
N ASP A 90 -3.48 -20.55 -0.78
CA ASP A 90 -3.64 -21.92 -0.31
C ASP A 90 -2.58 -22.83 -0.94
N PRO A 91 -1.44 -23.05 -0.28
CA PRO A 91 -0.32 -23.78 -0.87
C PRO A 91 -0.58 -25.28 -1.06
N ASN A 92 -1.60 -25.84 -0.41
CA ASN A 92 -1.88 -27.28 -0.45
C ASN A 92 -2.88 -27.66 -1.54
N SER A 93 -3.56 -26.69 -2.13
CA SER A 93 -4.50 -26.91 -3.23
C SER A 93 -3.77 -26.99 -4.59
N PRO A 94 -4.32 -27.73 -5.57
CA PRO A 94 -3.73 -27.83 -6.91
C PRO A 94 -3.62 -26.48 -7.63
N LEU A 95 -2.54 -26.30 -8.39
CA LEU A 95 -2.34 -25.13 -9.24
C LEU A 95 -3.47 -24.98 -10.27
N LEU A 96 -3.81 -23.74 -10.59
CA LEU A 96 -4.74 -23.42 -11.66
C LEU A 96 -4.03 -23.44 -13.01
N ASP A 97 -4.80 -23.68 -14.07
CA ASP A 97 -4.35 -23.29 -15.41
C ASP A 97 -4.21 -21.76 -15.53
N GLU A 98 -3.51 -21.32 -16.57
CA GLU A 98 -3.20 -19.90 -16.79
C GLU A 98 -4.47 -19.04 -17.00
N SER A 99 -5.53 -19.59 -17.61
CA SER A 99 -6.78 -18.88 -17.91
C SER A 99 -7.58 -18.61 -16.63
N GLU A 100 -7.66 -19.60 -15.75
CA GLU A 100 -8.29 -19.44 -14.44
C GLU A 100 -7.47 -18.51 -13.53
N LEU A 101 -6.13 -18.63 -13.55
CA LEU A 101 -5.27 -17.72 -12.83
C LEU A 101 -5.45 -16.26 -13.31
N HIS A 102 -5.54 -16.03 -14.61
CA HIS A 102 -5.87 -14.74 -15.20
C HIS A 102 -7.17 -14.16 -14.63
N LYS A 103 -8.25 -14.96 -14.62
CA LYS A 103 -9.56 -14.53 -14.10
C LYS A 103 -9.47 -14.12 -12.63
N ARG A 104 -8.74 -14.88 -11.81
CA ARG A 104 -8.56 -14.58 -10.38
C ARG A 104 -7.74 -13.31 -10.14
N ILE A 105 -6.64 -13.11 -10.87
CA ILE A 105 -5.85 -11.87 -10.79
C ILE A 105 -6.77 -10.68 -11.10
N ARG A 106 -7.57 -10.75 -12.17
CA ARG A 106 -8.50 -9.66 -12.52
C ARG A 106 -9.62 -9.47 -11.52
N ALA A 107 -10.11 -10.54 -10.90
CA ALA A 107 -11.13 -10.45 -9.85
C ALA A 107 -10.63 -9.66 -8.63
N VAL A 108 -9.32 -9.75 -8.32
CA VAL A 108 -8.68 -8.93 -7.29
C VAL A 108 -8.43 -7.50 -7.78
N THR A 109 -7.76 -7.34 -8.93
CA THR A 109 -7.30 -6.01 -9.39
C THR A 109 -8.43 -5.07 -9.85
N ARG A 110 -9.64 -5.60 -10.08
CA ARG A 110 -10.86 -4.81 -10.34
C ARG A 110 -11.53 -4.28 -9.08
N LYS A 111 -11.21 -4.80 -7.89
CA LYS A 111 -11.81 -4.32 -6.64
C LYS A 111 -11.21 -2.96 -6.27
N PRO A 112 -12.02 -1.97 -5.86
CA PRO A 112 -11.48 -0.68 -5.47
C PRO A 112 -10.52 -0.79 -4.26
N PRO A 113 -9.32 -0.20 -4.31
CA PRO A 113 -8.34 -0.28 -3.20
C PRO A 113 -8.82 0.39 -1.92
N TRP A 114 -9.62 1.46 -2.01
CA TRP A 114 -10.20 2.16 -0.85
C TRP A 114 -11.37 1.42 -0.18
N HIS A 115 -11.75 0.24 -0.63
CA HIS A 115 -12.73 -0.58 0.09
C HIS A 115 -12.07 -1.31 1.25
N ASP A 116 -12.88 -1.61 2.27
CA ASP A 116 -12.48 -2.44 3.40
C ASP A 116 -12.04 -3.84 2.94
N PRO A 117 -11.10 -4.49 3.65
CA PRO A 117 -10.70 -5.85 3.35
C PRO A 117 -11.89 -6.79 3.33
N LEU A 118 -11.85 -7.78 2.44
CA LEU A 118 -12.84 -8.85 2.49
C LEU A 118 -12.57 -9.74 3.71
N PRO A 119 -13.63 -10.22 4.39
CA PRO A 119 -13.51 -11.33 5.33
C PRO A 119 -12.75 -12.51 4.70
N PRO A 120 -11.87 -13.22 5.44
CA PRO A 120 -10.99 -14.25 4.87
C PRO A 120 -11.71 -15.28 3.97
N GLU A 121 -12.90 -15.72 4.37
CA GLU A 121 -13.73 -16.68 3.64
C GLU A 121 -14.27 -16.16 2.30
N LYS A 122 -14.39 -14.84 2.15
CA LYS A 122 -14.84 -14.16 0.92
C LYS A 122 -13.69 -13.74 0.01
N ARG A 123 -12.43 -13.89 0.43
CA ARG A 123 -11.25 -13.53 -0.37
C ARG A 123 -11.07 -14.49 -1.53
N VAL A 124 -10.58 -13.96 -2.65
CA VAL A 124 -10.25 -14.74 -3.84
C VAL A 124 -9.09 -15.68 -3.51
N VAL A 125 -9.30 -16.98 -3.69
CA VAL A 125 -8.29 -18.00 -3.36
C VAL A 125 -7.27 -18.11 -4.49
N PHE A 126 -5.99 -18.20 -4.16
CA PHE A 126 -4.91 -18.52 -5.10
C PHE A 126 -4.23 -19.82 -4.64
N PRO A 127 -4.53 -20.96 -5.29
CA PRO A 127 -4.06 -22.27 -4.85
C PRO A 127 -2.65 -22.55 -5.39
N GLY A 128 -1.90 -23.38 -4.68
CA GLY A 128 -0.54 -23.81 -5.03
C GLY A 128 0.56 -22.79 -4.77
N TYR A 129 0.24 -21.68 -4.10
CA TYR A 129 1.21 -20.67 -3.67
C TYR A 129 1.03 -20.35 -2.19
N ARG A 130 2.10 -19.98 -1.51
CA ARG A 130 2.06 -19.53 -0.11
C ARG A 130 1.71 -18.06 0.02
N ASN A 131 2.08 -17.25 -0.97
CA ASN A 131 1.93 -15.79 -0.92
C ASN A 131 2.06 -15.11 -2.29
N LEU A 132 1.86 -13.79 -2.33
CA LEU A 132 1.91 -12.98 -3.54
C LEU A 132 3.29 -13.00 -4.19
N ARG A 133 4.36 -12.94 -3.39
CA ARG A 133 5.72 -12.89 -3.91
C ARG A 133 6.05 -14.15 -4.69
N GLU A 134 5.75 -15.32 -4.13
CA GLU A 134 5.94 -16.61 -4.80
C GLU A 134 5.11 -16.72 -6.10
N MET A 135 3.81 -16.38 -6.05
CA MET A 135 2.96 -16.42 -7.25
C MET A 135 3.45 -15.44 -8.34
N SER A 136 3.82 -14.22 -7.96
CA SER A 136 4.27 -13.20 -8.90
C SER A 136 5.65 -13.50 -9.48
N GLN A 137 6.49 -14.24 -8.77
CA GLN A 137 7.74 -14.78 -9.28
C GLN A 137 7.49 -15.88 -10.32
N ALA A 138 6.58 -16.83 -10.03
CA ALA A 138 6.22 -17.91 -10.96
C ALA A 138 5.52 -17.38 -12.23
N HIS A 139 4.69 -16.35 -12.10
CA HIS A 139 3.82 -15.85 -13.17
C HIS A 139 4.04 -14.36 -13.49
N THR A 140 5.30 -13.90 -13.51
CA THR A 140 5.64 -12.47 -13.73
C THR A 140 4.97 -11.87 -14.96
N ARG A 141 5.07 -12.50 -16.13
CA ARG A 141 4.47 -11.98 -17.37
C ARG A 141 2.94 -11.91 -17.29
N LEU A 142 2.31 -12.89 -16.66
CA LEU A 142 0.87 -12.91 -16.48
C LEU A 142 0.42 -11.77 -15.54
N MET A 143 1.13 -11.55 -14.44
CA MET A 143 0.88 -10.44 -13.53
C MET A 143 1.01 -9.09 -14.24
N GLN A 144 2.12 -8.86 -14.95
CA GLN A 144 2.37 -7.63 -15.69
C GLN A 144 1.25 -7.28 -16.70
N ARG A 145 0.68 -8.30 -17.36
CA ARG A 145 -0.44 -8.15 -18.31
C ARG A 145 -1.78 -7.83 -17.62
N ASN A 146 -1.95 -8.18 -16.35
CA ASN A 146 -3.26 -8.14 -15.67
C ASN A 146 -3.41 -7.09 -14.57
N ILE A 147 -2.32 -6.46 -14.11
CA ILE A 147 -2.39 -5.44 -13.05
C ILE A 147 -2.68 -4.02 -13.55
N GLY A 148 -2.77 -3.85 -14.87
CA GLY A 148 -3.30 -2.64 -15.53
C GLY A 148 -2.23 -1.73 -16.15
N LEU A 149 -2.72 -0.64 -16.74
CA LEU A 149 -1.90 0.38 -17.39
C LEU A 149 -1.52 1.47 -16.39
N GLY A 150 -0.22 1.74 -16.26
CA GLY A 150 0.26 2.71 -15.26
C GLY A 150 0.09 4.18 -15.66
N TRP A 151 -0.02 4.51 -16.96
CA TRP A 151 -0.20 5.91 -17.40
C TRP A 151 -1.57 6.49 -16.99
N VAL A 152 -2.61 5.66 -16.91
CA VAL A 152 -3.96 6.08 -16.49
C VAL A 152 -3.95 6.58 -15.04
N ALA A 153 -3.05 6.09 -14.19
CA ALA A 153 -2.91 6.58 -12.82
C ALA A 153 -2.46 8.05 -12.77
N TYR A 154 -1.58 8.48 -13.67
CA TYR A 154 -1.12 9.87 -13.73
C TYR A 154 -2.22 10.85 -14.15
N LEU A 155 -3.25 10.37 -14.85
CA LEU A 155 -4.41 11.18 -15.26
C LEU A 155 -5.52 11.25 -14.21
N ARG A 156 -5.35 10.63 -13.03
CA ARG A 156 -6.35 10.74 -11.95
C ARG A 156 -6.44 12.21 -11.49
N PRO A 157 -7.66 12.78 -11.36
CA PRO A 157 -7.83 14.18 -10.93
C PRO A 157 -7.07 14.51 -9.63
N GLY A 158 -7.04 13.59 -8.67
CA GLY A 158 -6.30 13.76 -7.43
C GLY A 158 -4.79 13.91 -7.61
N ASN A 159 -4.19 13.44 -8.71
CA ASN A 159 -2.77 13.59 -8.96
C ASN A 159 -2.39 14.98 -9.48
N PHE A 160 -3.35 15.77 -10.00
CA PHE A 160 -3.10 17.15 -10.41
C PHE A 160 -2.66 18.04 -9.24
N ARG A 161 -2.95 17.63 -7.99
CA ARG A 161 -2.46 18.29 -6.77
C ARG A 161 -0.94 18.50 -6.80
N MET A 162 -0.18 17.63 -7.47
CA MET A 162 1.26 17.81 -7.62
C MET A 162 1.65 19.15 -8.27
N PHE A 163 0.79 19.73 -9.11
CA PHE A 163 1.09 20.93 -9.88
C PHE A 163 0.83 22.23 -9.11
N TYR A 164 -0.02 22.20 -8.07
CA TYR A 164 -0.44 23.42 -7.37
C TYR A 164 -0.38 23.34 -5.83
N LEU A 165 -0.34 22.15 -5.22
CA LEU A 165 -0.22 21.99 -3.76
C LEU A 165 1.22 21.79 -3.33
N HIS A 166 1.93 22.90 -3.17
CA HIS A 166 3.37 22.94 -2.91
C HIS A 166 3.74 23.40 -1.50
N ASN A 167 2.76 23.68 -0.65
CA ASN A 167 2.99 24.29 0.66
C ASN A 167 3.29 23.27 1.77
N ARG A 168 4.01 23.71 2.81
CA ARG A 168 4.39 22.90 3.98
C ARG A 168 3.20 22.46 4.83
N THR A 169 2.16 23.28 4.95
CA THR A 169 0.94 22.92 5.69
C THR A 169 0.26 21.68 5.11
N TYR A 170 0.29 21.51 3.79
CA TYR A 170 -0.22 20.30 3.16
C TYR A 170 0.65 19.08 3.50
N GLN A 171 1.97 19.22 3.58
CA GLN A 171 2.86 18.13 3.98
C GLN A 171 2.63 17.74 5.44
N GLU A 172 2.41 18.69 6.35
CA GLU A 172 1.99 18.40 7.73
C GLU A 172 0.66 17.65 7.78
N LYS A 173 -0.32 18.06 6.97
CA LYS A 173 -1.59 17.34 6.87
C LYS A 173 -1.42 15.93 6.29
N ALA A 174 -0.55 15.77 5.29
CA ALA A 174 -0.24 14.47 4.72
C ALA A 174 0.45 13.55 5.75
N HIS A 175 1.32 14.10 6.60
CA HIS A 175 1.92 13.40 7.73
C HIS A 175 0.87 12.98 8.76
N GLN A 176 -0.03 13.89 9.16
CA GLN A 176 -1.13 13.54 10.07
C GLN A 176 -2.03 12.43 9.50
N GLU A 177 -2.36 12.50 8.21
CA GLU A 177 -3.15 11.46 7.54
C GLU A 177 -2.39 10.13 7.48
N LEU A 178 -1.08 10.16 7.22
CA LEU A 178 -0.22 8.98 7.25
C LEU A 178 -0.24 8.33 8.63
N GLU A 179 0.00 9.09 9.70
CA GLU A 179 -0.03 8.59 11.08
C GLU A 179 -1.40 8.00 11.43
N GLN A 180 -2.50 8.68 11.09
CA GLN A 180 -3.85 8.17 11.31
C GLN A 180 -4.14 6.89 10.53
N THR A 181 -3.63 6.80 9.29
CA THR A 181 -3.78 5.61 8.44
C THR A 181 -3.04 4.42 9.02
N LEU A 182 -1.78 4.61 9.43
CA LEU A 182 -0.98 3.56 10.07
C LEU A 182 -1.56 3.17 11.43
N ALA A 183 -2.10 4.10 12.21
CA ALA A 183 -2.75 3.82 13.49
C ALA A 183 -4.03 2.97 13.33
N ARG A 184 -4.75 3.12 12.21
CA ARG A 184 -5.84 2.21 11.83
C ARG A 184 -5.37 0.87 11.27
N GLY A 185 -4.05 0.67 11.17
CA GLY A 185 -3.42 -0.47 10.52
C GLY A 185 -3.77 -0.54 9.04
N GLU A 186 -3.82 0.58 8.33
CA GLU A 186 -4.07 0.64 6.89
C GLU A 186 -2.80 1.01 6.13
N PHE A 187 -2.78 0.74 4.82
CA PHE A 187 -1.69 1.17 3.95
C PHE A 187 -1.86 2.63 3.55
N PHE A 188 -0.75 3.36 3.47
CA PHE A 188 -0.72 4.68 2.87
C PHE A 188 0.05 4.62 1.56
N ILE A 189 -0.65 4.65 0.42
CA ILE A 189 0.02 4.75 -0.87
C ILE A 189 0.40 6.22 -1.09
N ALA A 190 1.70 6.47 -1.03
CA ALA A 190 2.30 7.78 -1.22
C ALA A 190 2.67 7.96 -2.69
N TYR A 191 2.27 9.12 -3.23
CA TYR A 191 2.82 9.68 -4.46
C TYR A 191 3.89 10.71 -4.08
N LEU A 192 5.12 10.42 -4.48
CA LEU A 192 6.33 11.20 -4.26
C LEU A 192 6.61 12.08 -5.49
N SER A 193 6.71 13.39 -5.26
CA SER A 193 7.09 14.35 -6.30
C SER A 193 7.82 15.57 -5.78
N ASP A 194 8.79 16.08 -6.52
CA ASP A 194 9.45 17.37 -6.28
C ASP A 194 9.22 18.37 -7.43
N TYR A 195 8.11 18.22 -8.16
CA TYR A 195 7.69 19.13 -9.24
C TYR A 195 7.85 20.61 -8.84
N PRO A 196 8.42 21.48 -9.70
CA PRO A 196 8.66 21.27 -11.13
C PRO A 196 9.99 20.59 -11.50
N ILE A 197 10.86 20.29 -10.53
CA ILE A 197 12.20 19.77 -10.86
C ILE A 197 12.15 18.31 -11.34
N LEU A 198 11.19 17.52 -10.82
CA LEU A 198 10.88 16.16 -11.28
C LEU A 198 12.06 15.18 -11.17
N HIS A 199 12.91 15.32 -10.16
CA HIS A 199 13.88 14.26 -9.82
C HIS A 199 13.17 13.00 -9.35
N ILE A 200 12.00 13.14 -8.71
CA ILE A 200 11.14 12.03 -8.31
C ILE A 200 9.71 12.25 -8.81
N ASN A 201 9.14 11.19 -9.37
CA ASN A 201 7.74 11.10 -9.78
C ASN A 201 7.31 9.64 -9.66
N HIS A 202 7.03 9.23 -8.43
CA HIS A 202 7.02 7.82 -8.08
C HIS A 202 5.97 7.48 -7.02
N SER A 203 5.46 6.25 -7.05
CA SER A 203 4.52 5.77 -6.03
C SER A 203 5.14 4.67 -5.20
N VAL A 204 5.03 4.81 -3.88
CA VAL A 204 5.45 3.83 -2.88
C VAL A 204 4.29 3.51 -1.95
N LEU A 205 4.31 2.35 -1.31
CA LEU A 205 3.31 1.95 -0.32
C LEU A 205 3.96 1.94 1.06
N VAL A 206 3.53 2.83 1.94
CA VAL A 206 3.95 2.88 3.35
C VAL A 206 3.10 1.90 4.14
N TYR A 207 3.74 0.99 4.88
CA TYR A 207 3.03 -0.07 5.60
C TYR A 207 3.27 -0.10 7.11
N THR A 208 4.36 0.50 7.61
CA THR A 208 4.65 0.53 9.04
C THR A 208 5.72 1.57 9.38
N HIS A 209 5.83 1.90 10.68
CA HIS A 209 6.96 2.65 11.24
C HIS A 209 8.21 1.78 11.29
N ASP A 210 9.36 2.39 11.01
CA ASP A 210 10.66 1.77 11.16
C ASP A 210 11.24 2.09 12.54
N GLY A 211 10.71 1.40 13.55
CA GLY A 211 11.10 1.60 14.95
C GLY A 211 10.48 2.84 15.60
N GLU A 212 11.06 3.26 16.72
CA GLU A 212 10.59 4.40 17.51
C GLU A 212 10.98 5.74 16.87
N ARG A 213 10.17 6.77 17.14
CA ARG A 213 10.49 8.15 16.77
C ARG A 213 11.85 8.55 17.35
N SER A 214 12.68 9.16 16.51
CA SER A 214 14.00 9.62 16.94
C SER A 214 13.93 10.77 17.95
N PRO A 215 14.99 11.00 18.76
CA PRO A 215 15.00 12.07 19.77
C PRO A 215 14.75 13.49 19.23
N ASP A 216 15.07 13.72 17.95
CA ASP A 216 14.81 14.97 17.23
C ASP A 216 13.36 15.10 16.71
N GLY A 217 12.52 14.10 17.01
CA GLY A 217 11.14 14.01 16.56
C GLY A 217 10.97 13.39 15.17
N THR A 218 12.05 12.96 14.50
CA THR A 218 11.96 12.36 13.17
C THR A 218 11.22 11.01 13.22
N ASP A 219 10.20 10.88 12.37
CA ASP A 219 9.54 9.59 12.13
C ASP A 219 10.22 8.87 10.96
N HIS A 220 10.35 7.55 11.09
CA HIS A 220 10.89 6.67 10.05
C HIS A 220 9.82 5.67 9.65
N TYR A 221 9.73 5.39 8.36
CA TYR A 221 8.73 4.49 7.79
C TYR A 221 9.37 3.53 6.82
N LEU A 222 8.89 2.27 6.85
CA LEU A 222 9.21 1.30 5.82
C LEU A 222 8.18 1.38 4.68
N VAL A 223 8.70 1.34 3.47
CA VAL A 223 7.90 1.38 2.25
C VAL A 223 8.23 0.24 1.30
N TYR A 224 7.20 -0.26 0.62
CA TYR A 224 7.37 -1.03 -0.60
C TYR A 224 7.56 -0.06 -1.77
N ASP A 225 8.72 -0.15 -2.40
CA ASP A 225 9.05 0.56 -3.64
C ASP A 225 8.99 -0.43 -4.83
N PRO A 226 8.08 -0.22 -5.80
CA PRO A 226 8.00 -1.05 -7.00
C PRO A 226 9.28 -1.13 -7.85
N ASN A 227 10.19 -0.17 -7.79
CA ASN A 227 11.47 -0.20 -8.52
C ASN A 227 12.48 -1.14 -7.86
N HIS A 228 12.29 -1.44 -6.57
CA HIS A 228 13.24 -2.15 -5.73
C HIS A 228 12.57 -3.35 -5.04
N PRO A 229 12.43 -4.49 -5.73
CA PRO A 229 11.82 -5.71 -5.19
C PRO A 229 12.76 -6.51 -4.26
N ASP A 230 14.00 -6.05 -4.08
CA ASP A 230 15.05 -6.67 -3.28
C ASP A 230 14.85 -6.47 -1.77
N ALA A 231 14.50 -5.25 -1.36
CA ALA A 231 14.36 -4.88 0.05
C ALA A 231 13.44 -3.65 0.21
N PRO A 232 12.82 -3.46 1.39
CA PRO A 232 12.05 -2.24 1.67
C PRO A 232 12.93 -0.99 1.58
N ARG A 233 12.28 0.14 1.32
CA ARG A 233 12.91 1.47 1.31
C ARG A 233 12.39 2.31 2.47
N HIS A 234 13.05 3.43 2.71
CA HIS A 234 12.76 4.30 3.84
C HIS A 234 12.20 5.64 3.40
N LEU A 235 11.11 6.05 4.05
CA LEU A 235 10.57 7.40 4.02
C LEU A 235 10.72 8.00 5.42
N LYS A 236 11.01 9.28 5.52
CA LYS A 236 11.16 9.99 6.80
C LYS A 236 10.31 11.24 6.82
N TRP A 237 9.77 11.57 7.99
CA TRP A 237 9.18 12.88 8.26
C TRP A 237 10.13 13.69 9.15
N LEU A 238 10.51 14.87 8.68
CA LEU A 238 11.38 15.79 9.40
C LEU A 238 10.54 16.92 10.02
N PRO A 239 10.19 16.87 11.32
CA PRO A 239 9.26 17.82 11.93
C PRO A 239 9.80 19.26 11.90
N ALA A 240 11.12 19.44 12.11
CA ALA A 240 11.76 20.75 12.08
C ALA A 240 11.62 21.46 10.71
N LYS A 241 11.55 20.69 9.63
CA LYS A 241 11.41 21.21 8.26
C LYS A 241 9.97 21.17 7.75
N ARG A 242 9.12 20.35 8.37
CA ARG A 242 7.75 20.04 7.91
C ARG A 242 7.75 19.41 6.52
N GLU A 243 8.68 18.50 6.31
CA GLU A 243 9.01 17.95 4.99
C GLU A 243 9.28 16.45 5.09
N PHE A 244 9.01 15.73 4.00
CA PHE A 244 9.37 14.34 3.86
C PHE A 244 10.72 14.20 3.16
N ASN A 245 11.50 13.20 3.58
CA ASN A 245 12.71 12.76 2.90
C ASN A 245 12.56 11.32 2.45
N TYR A 246 12.81 11.08 1.16
CA TYR A 246 12.94 9.73 0.62
C TYR A 246 14.41 9.33 0.59
N GLN A 247 14.68 8.04 0.83
CA GLN A 247 16.05 7.53 0.82
C GLN A 247 16.73 7.73 -0.53
N LYS A 248 18.06 7.74 -0.50
CA LYS A 248 18.88 7.71 -1.72
C LYS A 248 18.89 6.29 -2.30
N ASP A 249 18.81 6.19 -3.61
CA ASP A 249 19.02 4.96 -4.37
C ASP A 249 19.72 5.28 -5.72
N GLN A 250 19.65 4.37 -6.68
CA GLN A 250 20.30 4.56 -7.98
C GLN A 250 19.54 5.60 -8.83
N GLU A 251 18.22 5.61 -8.74
CA GLU A 251 17.27 6.42 -9.48
C GLU A 251 17.06 7.82 -8.88
N PHE A 252 17.21 7.96 -7.56
CA PHE A 252 16.95 9.18 -6.82
C PHE A 252 18.11 9.53 -5.89
N VAL A 253 18.52 10.79 -5.94
CA VAL A 253 19.62 11.35 -5.10
C VAL A 253 19.33 11.29 -3.60
N GLY A 254 18.08 11.04 -3.22
CA GLY A 254 17.62 11.09 -1.85
C GLY A 254 17.31 12.52 -1.39
N GLY A 255 16.59 12.62 -0.27
CA GLY A 255 16.22 13.90 0.33
C GLY A 255 14.79 14.29 0.03
N PHE A 256 14.57 15.61 -0.08
CA PHE A 256 13.25 16.21 -0.06
C PHE A 256 12.32 15.63 -1.13
N THR A 257 11.10 15.30 -0.72
CA THR A 257 9.98 15.01 -1.61
C THR A 257 8.69 15.57 -1.02
N ARG A 258 7.74 15.92 -1.87
CA ARG A 258 6.35 16.10 -1.43
C ARG A 258 5.63 14.77 -1.53
N VAL A 259 4.79 14.51 -0.54
CA VAL A 259 3.96 13.33 -0.43
C VAL A 259 2.51 13.73 -0.68
N PHE A 260 1.84 12.96 -1.54
CA PHE A 260 0.40 13.05 -1.78
C PHE A 260 -0.20 11.66 -1.57
N GLN A 261 -1.24 11.54 -0.74
CA GLN A 261 -1.95 10.27 -0.63
C GLN A 261 -2.71 9.99 -1.93
N VAL A 262 -2.58 8.76 -2.44
CA VAL A 262 -3.35 8.23 -3.57
C VAL A 262 -4.08 6.96 -3.15
N TYR A 263 -5.18 6.64 -3.84
CA TYR A 263 -6.00 5.44 -3.60
C TYR A 263 -6.65 5.30 -2.22
N GLY A 264 -6.49 6.25 -1.29
CA GLY A 264 -7.20 6.23 -0.01
C GLY A 264 -8.70 6.53 -0.14
N LYS A 265 -9.13 7.19 -1.23
CA LYS A 265 -10.53 7.53 -1.52
C LYS A 265 -10.81 7.45 -3.02
N LEU A 266 -12.08 7.34 -3.41
CA LEU A 266 -12.54 7.18 -4.80
C LEU A 266 -11.91 8.17 -5.80
N LEU A 267 -11.83 9.45 -5.43
CA LEU A 267 -11.37 10.55 -6.30
C LEU A 267 -9.92 10.99 -6.06
N GLN A 268 -9.19 10.30 -5.17
CA GLN A 268 -7.75 10.53 -4.96
C GLN A 268 -6.91 9.85 -6.04
#